data_AF-A0A1A1WET9-F1
#
_entry.id   AF-A0A1A1WET9-F1
#
_cell.length_a   1.000
_cell.length_b   1.000
_cell.length_c   1.000
_cell.angle_alpha   90.00
_cell.angle_beta   90.00
_cell.angle_gamma   90.00
#
_symmetry.space_group_name_H-M   'P 1'
#
loop_
_entity.id
_entity.type
_entity.pdbx_description
1 polymer ?
#
loop_
_entity_poly.entity_id
_entity_poly.type
_entity_poly.pdbx_seq_one_letter_code
_entity_poly.pdbx_strand_id
1 'polypeptide(L)'
;MKRQLTVAVAGAAILAAGISGCSGGNKSGTSSSSASSSGTSASASTGGAAGTKVTIDGKDQNVSGSVVCTNAGGTINIAIGGAATGIAAVLSDGNPPQVKSVGLGNVNGVTLGYTSGTGQGNATASKDGNNYKISGTATGVDMANPMQPVNKPFEIQVTCNS
;
A
#
# COMPACT_ATOMS: atom_id res chain seq x y z
N MET A 1 -6.46 -36.48 -31.64
CA MET A 1 -7.00 -37.69 -30.99
C MET A 1 -7.17 -37.40 -29.51
N LYS A 2 -8.31 -37.80 -28.94
CA LYS A 2 -8.97 -37.27 -27.74
C LYS A 2 -8.22 -37.55 -26.42
N ARG A 3 -8.27 -36.60 -25.48
CA ARG A 3 -8.31 -36.90 -24.02
C ARG A 3 -9.30 -35.95 -23.35
N GLN A 4 -10.49 -36.47 -23.09
CA GLN A 4 -11.42 -35.92 -22.12
C GLN A 4 -11.30 -36.73 -20.83
N LEU A 5 -11.54 -36.08 -19.69
CA LEU A 5 -12.33 -36.64 -18.59
C LEU A 5 -12.64 -35.52 -17.58
N THR A 6 -13.91 -35.17 -17.54
CA THR A 6 -14.62 -34.40 -16.52
C THR A 6 -14.67 -35.15 -15.19
N VAL A 7 -14.51 -34.44 -14.07
CA VAL A 7 -14.99 -34.87 -12.75
C VAL A 7 -15.69 -33.68 -12.08
N ALA A 8 -16.94 -33.91 -11.69
CA ALA A 8 -17.80 -32.99 -10.93
C ALA A 8 -18.42 -33.78 -9.77
N VAL A 9 -18.27 -33.29 -8.53
CA VAL A 9 -19.10 -33.59 -7.33
C VAL A 9 -18.80 -32.44 -6.33
N ALA A 10 -19.63 -31.42 -6.15
CA ALA A 10 -20.82 -31.30 -5.29
C ALA A 10 -20.54 -31.43 -3.77
N GLY A 11 -20.76 -30.34 -3.02
CA GLY A 11 -20.82 -30.33 -1.55
C GLY A 11 -21.25 -28.96 -1.04
N ALA A 12 -22.42 -28.89 -0.39
CA ALA A 12 -23.14 -27.67 -0.01
C ALA A 12 -23.24 -27.49 1.52
N ALA A 13 -23.44 -26.22 1.92
CA ALA A 13 -24.10 -25.72 3.16
C ALA A 13 -23.23 -25.74 4.46
N ILE A 14 -23.36 -24.88 5.49
CA ILE A 14 -24.46 -24.05 6.06
C ILE A 14 -23.83 -22.82 6.81
N LEU A 15 -24.64 -21.76 6.96
CA LEU A 15 -24.46 -20.51 7.73
C LEU A 15 -24.25 -20.70 9.24
N ALA A 16 -23.54 -19.77 9.90
CA ALA A 16 -23.81 -19.40 11.30
C ALA A 16 -23.35 -17.97 11.59
N ALA A 17 -24.31 -17.10 11.93
CA ALA A 17 -24.10 -15.80 12.53
C ALA A 17 -23.77 -15.95 14.03
N GLY A 18 -22.92 -15.07 14.57
CA GLY A 18 -22.64 -14.96 16.00
C GLY A 18 -22.31 -13.53 16.39
N ILE A 19 -23.24 -12.87 17.08
CA ILE A 19 -23.08 -11.60 17.80
C ILE A 19 -22.74 -11.92 19.27
N SER A 20 -21.80 -11.19 19.88
CA SER A 20 -21.59 -10.95 21.32
C SER A 20 -20.33 -10.07 21.44
N GLY A 21 -20.26 -8.93 22.11
CA GLY A 21 -21.02 -8.46 23.25
C GLY A 21 -20.16 -8.50 24.53
N CYS A 22 -19.40 -7.42 24.76
CA CYS A 22 -18.86 -6.87 26.02
C CYS A 22 -18.65 -7.75 27.29
N SER A 23 -17.41 -7.77 27.81
CA SER A 23 -17.05 -7.74 29.25
C SER A 23 -15.52 -7.70 29.36
N GLY A 24 -14.86 -6.96 30.24
CA GLY A 24 -15.27 -6.09 31.34
C GLY A 24 -13.98 -5.55 32.00
N GLY A 25 -14.07 -4.44 32.74
CA GLY A 25 -12.92 -3.90 33.47
C GLY A 25 -13.12 -2.50 34.02
N ASN A 26 -14.01 -2.35 35.00
CA ASN A 26 -14.09 -1.17 35.86
C ASN A 26 -12.79 -0.98 36.66
N LYS A 27 -12.17 0.20 36.60
CA LYS A 27 -11.55 0.82 37.79
C LYS A 27 -11.44 2.33 37.64
N SER A 28 -12.25 3.00 38.45
CA SER A 28 -12.16 4.40 38.82
C SER A 28 -10.80 4.71 39.43
N GLY A 29 -10.21 5.82 39.01
CA GLY A 29 -9.06 6.45 39.63
C GLY A 29 -9.12 7.94 39.35
N THR A 30 -9.78 8.68 40.24
CA THR A 30 -9.75 10.15 40.25
C THR A 30 -8.34 10.60 40.64
N SER A 31 -7.69 11.41 39.79
CA SER A 31 -6.92 12.58 40.21
C SER A 31 -6.61 13.47 39.02
N SER A 32 -6.92 14.74 39.22
CA SER A 32 -6.88 15.87 38.30
C SER A 32 -5.48 16.16 37.77
N SER A 33 -5.36 16.55 36.49
CA SER A 33 -4.81 17.85 36.07
C SER A 33 -4.73 17.97 34.54
N SER A 34 -4.90 19.22 34.14
CA SER A 34 -5.03 19.82 32.83
C SER A 34 -3.94 19.47 31.83
N ALA A 35 -4.32 19.24 30.57
CA ALA A 35 -3.72 19.90 29.40
C ALA A 35 -4.53 19.55 28.15
N SER A 36 -5.18 20.56 27.57
CA SER A 36 -5.71 20.52 26.22
C SER A 36 -4.60 20.17 25.24
N SER A 37 -4.81 19.14 24.42
CA SER A 37 -4.18 19.04 23.11
C SER A 37 -5.14 18.33 22.16
N SER A 38 -5.57 19.10 21.18
CA SER A 38 -6.39 18.75 20.03
C SER A 38 -6.00 17.42 19.40
N GLY A 39 -7.01 16.57 19.22
CA GLY A 39 -6.89 15.18 18.80
C GLY A 39 -6.15 14.99 17.47
N THR A 40 -5.11 14.17 17.51
CA THR A 40 -4.71 13.38 16.35
C THR A 40 -5.48 12.07 16.43
N SER A 41 -6.51 11.93 15.60
CA SER A 41 -7.19 10.65 15.38
C SER A 41 -6.21 9.68 14.74
N ALA A 42 -5.46 8.94 15.56
CA ALA A 42 -4.77 7.74 15.12
C ALA A 42 -5.83 6.67 14.91
N SER A 43 -6.39 6.62 13.71
CA SER A 43 -7.13 5.43 13.26
C SER A 43 -6.14 4.28 13.19
N ALA A 44 -6.17 3.42 14.21
CA ALA A 44 -5.53 2.12 14.18
C ALA A 44 -6.29 1.25 13.17
N SER A 45 -5.76 1.15 11.95
CA SER A 45 -6.21 0.19 10.94
C SER A 45 -5.61 -1.18 11.24
N THR A 46 -6.46 -2.09 11.67
CA THR A 46 -6.23 -3.54 11.72
C THR A 46 -5.93 -4.10 10.32
N GLY A 47 -4.77 -4.75 10.17
CA GLY A 47 -4.64 -5.92 9.28
C GLY A 47 -3.97 -5.75 7.91
N GLY A 48 -2.96 -4.87 7.77
CA GLY A 48 -1.91 -5.03 6.75
C GLY A 48 -0.66 -5.58 7.42
N ALA A 49 0.23 -6.29 6.69
CA ALA A 49 1.53 -6.69 7.22
C ALA A 49 2.14 -5.51 8.00
N ALA A 50 2.48 -5.69 9.29
CA ALA A 50 2.59 -4.64 10.31
C ALA A 50 3.59 -3.49 10.06
N GLY A 51 4.13 -3.34 8.86
CA GLY A 51 4.96 -2.22 8.40
C GLY A 51 4.69 -1.75 6.97
N THR A 52 3.59 -2.14 6.31
CA THR A 52 3.26 -1.69 4.95
C THR A 52 2.05 -0.77 4.93
N LYS A 53 2.23 0.44 4.40
CA LYS A 53 1.17 1.42 4.19
C LYS A 53 1.33 2.06 2.83
N VAL A 54 0.26 2.09 2.04
CA VAL A 54 0.22 2.78 0.75
C VAL A 54 -0.98 3.71 0.74
N THR A 55 -0.75 5.00 0.51
CA THR A 55 -1.82 5.98 0.32
C THR A 55 -1.72 6.60 -1.06
N ILE A 56 -2.87 6.81 -1.69
CA ILE A 56 -3.00 7.47 -2.98
C ILE A 56 -4.13 8.49 -2.84
N ASP A 57 -3.86 9.74 -3.18
CA ASP A 57 -4.80 10.85 -3.00
C ASP A 57 -5.28 11.01 -1.54
N GLY A 58 -4.39 10.71 -0.59
CA GLY A 58 -4.69 10.72 0.85
C GLY A 58 -5.54 9.54 1.34
N LYS A 59 -5.94 8.61 0.46
CA LYS A 59 -6.72 7.42 0.82
C LYS A 59 -5.81 6.22 0.99
N ASP A 60 -5.94 5.53 2.11
CA ASP A 60 -5.27 4.24 2.32
C ASP A 60 -5.79 3.23 1.31
N GLN A 61 -4.87 2.49 0.70
CA GLN A 61 -5.19 1.45 -0.28
C GLN A 61 -5.46 0.10 0.38
N ASN A 62 -5.28 -0.01 1.70
CA ASN A 62 -5.50 -1.24 2.48
C ASN A 62 -4.83 -2.46 1.83
N VAL A 63 -3.62 -2.24 1.31
CA VAL A 63 -2.86 -3.26 0.58
C VAL A 63 -2.57 -4.45 1.48
N SER A 64 -2.98 -5.62 0.99
CA SER A 64 -2.72 -6.91 1.63
C SER A 64 -1.65 -7.68 0.87
N GLY A 65 -0.93 -8.56 1.57
CA GLY A 65 0.13 -9.39 1.00
C GLY A 65 1.53 -9.03 1.50
N SER A 66 2.54 -9.68 0.92
CA SER A 66 3.94 -9.55 1.33
C SER A 66 4.63 -8.37 0.65
N VAL A 67 5.65 -7.83 1.31
CA VAL A 67 6.65 -6.96 0.67
C VAL A 67 7.85 -7.82 0.29
N VAL A 68 8.27 -7.71 -0.96
CA VAL A 68 9.48 -8.39 -1.46
C VAL A 68 10.44 -7.31 -1.94
N CYS A 69 11.65 -7.32 -1.41
CA CYS A 69 12.71 -6.40 -1.82
C CYS A 69 13.86 -7.20 -2.45
N THR A 70 14.30 -6.80 -3.64
CA THR A 70 15.42 -7.43 -4.33
C THR A 70 16.44 -6.39 -4.78
N ASN A 71 17.71 -6.63 -4.42
CA ASN A 71 18.81 -5.81 -4.89
C ASN A 71 19.44 -6.42 -6.14
N ALA A 72 19.44 -5.67 -7.23
CA ALA A 72 20.04 -6.08 -8.49
C ALA A 72 20.54 -4.87 -9.27
N GLY A 73 21.75 -4.94 -9.81
CA GLY A 73 22.28 -3.92 -10.73
C GLY A 73 22.30 -2.49 -10.19
N GLY A 74 22.63 -2.31 -8.90
CA GLY A 74 22.67 -0.98 -8.27
C GLY A 74 21.29 -0.39 -7.94
N THR A 75 20.24 -1.23 -7.95
CA THR A 75 18.88 -0.82 -7.63
C THR A 75 18.26 -1.72 -6.56
N ILE A 76 17.36 -1.12 -5.79
CA ILE A 76 16.47 -1.79 -4.84
C ILE A 76 15.08 -1.84 -5.51
N ASN A 77 14.60 -3.04 -5.80
CA ASN A 77 13.29 -3.28 -6.38
C ASN A 77 12.35 -3.71 -5.26
N ILE A 78 11.28 -2.98 -5.05
CA ILE A 78 10.29 -3.21 -4.00
C ILE A 78 8.99 -3.61 -4.69
N ALA A 79 8.47 -4.79 -4.40
CA ALA A 79 7.14 -5.24 -4.81
C ALA A 79 6.25 -5.35 -3.57
N ILE A 80 5.01 -4.84 -3.68
CA ILE A 80 4.05 -4.80 -2.57
C ILE A 80 2.80 -5.59 -2.94
N GLY A 81 2.45 -6.57 -2.12
CA GLY A 81 1.31 -7.43 -2.33
C GLY A 81 1.62 -8.54 -3.34
N GLY A 82 0.83 -8.62 -4.42
CA GLY A 82 1.02 -9.59 -5.49
C GLY A 82 0.63 -9.05 -6.86
N ALA A 83 0.53 -9.93 -7.85
CA ALA A 83 0.20 -9.54 -9.23
C ALA A 83 -1.13 -8.77 -9.33
N ALA A 84 -2.10 -9.07 -8.46
CA ALA A 84 -3.38 -8.37 -8.40
C ALA A 84 -3.27 -6.93 -7.86
N THR A 85 -2.29 -6.65 -7.00
CA THR A 85 -2.07 -5.32 -6.42
C THR A 85 -1.35 -4.40 -7.40
N GLY A 86 -0.33 -4.93 -8.11
CA GLY A 86 0.39 -4.19 -9.15
C GLY A 86 1.20 -2.99 -8.64
N ILE A 87 1.55 -2.95 -7.35
CA ILE A 87 2.33 -1.87 -6.76
C ILE A 87 3.80 -2.28 -6.67
N ALA A 88 4.68 -1.46 -7.24
CA ALA A 88 6.11 -1.66 -7.20
C ALA A 88 6.87 -0.33 -7.22
N ALA A 89 8.10 -0.33 -6.73
CA ALA A 89 9.00 0.81 -6.81
C ALA A 89 10.42 0.34 -7.12
N VAL A 90 11.15 1.17 -7.87
CA VAL A 90 12.57 0.97 -8.14
C VAL A 90 13.33 2.18 -7.61
N LEU A 91 14.25 1.91 -6.70
CA LEU A 91 15.11 2.90 -6.07
C LEU A 91 16.57 2.64 -6.44
N SER A 92 17.43 3.66 -6.42
CA SER A 92 18.89 3.43 -6.39
C SER A 92 19.31 2.87 -5.02
N ASP A 93 20.42 2.15 -4.97
CA ASP A 93 21.03 1.64 -3.74
C ASP A 93 21.81 2.69 -2.90
N GLY A 94 21.90 3.94 -3.35
CA GLY A 94 22.52 5.05 -2.63
C GLY A 94 21.81 5.49 -1.33
N ASN A 95 22.45 6.39 -0.58
CA ASN A 95 21.91 6.96 0.65
C ASN A 95 22.01 8.51 0.66
N PRO A 96 20.88 9.25 0.52
CA PRO A 96 19.52 8.74 0.39
C PRO A 96 19.28 8.06 -0.98
N PRO A 97 18.34 7.10 -1.06
CA PRO A 97 17.97 6.46 -2.32
C PRO A 97 17.21 7.45 -3.22
N GLN A 98 17.53 7.41 -4.51
CA GLN A 98 16.81 8.13 -5.57
C GLN A 98 15.69 7.26 -6.13
N VAL A 99 14.52 7.84 -6.34
CA VAL A 99 13.38 7.13 -6.96
C VAL A 99 13.58 7.09 -8.47
N LYS A 100 13.64 5.89 -9.06
CA LYS A 100 13.71 5.70 -10.51
C LYS A 100 12.33 5.56 -11.12
N SER A 101 11.49 4.74 -10.49
CA SER A 101 10.09 4.58 -10.89
C SER A 101 9.22 4.09 -9.73
N VAL A 102 7.92 4.37 -9.84
CA VAL A 102 6.87 3.82 -8.98
C VAL A 102 5.70 3.42 -9.88
N GLY A 103 5.20 2.20 -9.74
CA GLY A 103 3.92 1.77 -10.27
C GLY A 103 2.93 1.63 -9.12
N LEU A 104 1.75 2.23 -9.27
CA LEU A 104 0.69 2.19 -8.25
C LEU A 104 -0.49 1.29 -8.66
N GLY A 105 -0.35 0.56 -9.77
CA GLY A 105 -1.42 -0.24 -10.34
C GLY A 105 -2.54 0.61 -10.95
N ASN A 106 -3.72 0.01 -11.12
CA ASN A 106 -4.92 0.69 -11.58
C ASN A 106 -5.72 1.20 -10.38
N VAL A 107 -5.98 2.51 -10.36
CA VAL A 107 -6.74 3.19 -9.32
C VAL A 107 -7.90 3.90 -9.98
N ASN A 108 -9.13 3.45 -9.73
CA ASN A 108 -10.36 4.00 -10.31
C ASN A 108 -10.33 4.09 -11.85
N GLY A 109 -9.80 3.07 -12.53
CA GLY A 109 -9.73 3.04 -13.99
C GLY A 109 -8.48 3.69 -14.58
N VAL A 110 -7.66 4.37 -13.77
CA VAL A 110 -6.43 5.04 -14.23
C VAL A 110 -5.21 4.26 -13.73
N THR A 111 -4.33 3.87 -14.64
CA THR A 111 -3.02 3.32 -14.26
C THR A 111 -2.10 4.47 -13.87
N LEU A 112 -1.67 4.48 -12.61
CA LEU A 112 -0.85 5.55 -12.04
C LEU A 112 0.60 5.10 -11.88
N GLY A 113 1.53 5.99 -12.19
CA GLY A 113 2.95 5.75 -11.94
C GLY A 113 3.80 7.01 -11.98
N TYR A 114 5.06 6.84 -11.61
CA TYR A 114 6.10 7.86 -11.72
C TYR A 114 7.30 7.24 -12.44
N THR A 115 7.96 8.00 -13.30
CA THR A 115 9.23 7.63 -13.92
C THR A 115 10.12 8.86 -13.98
N SER A 116 11.33 8.76 -13.41
CA SER A 116 12.30 9.85 -13.38
C SER A 116 12.73 10.27 -14.80
N GLY A 117 13.02 11.55 -15.00
CA GLY A 117 13.54 12.07 -16.27
C GLY A 117 12.49 12.30 -17.37
N THR A 118 11.22 12.01 -17.11
CA THR A 118 10.11 12.25 -18.06
C THR A 118 9.57 13.69 -18.05
N GLY A 119 9.92 14.47 -17.01
CA GLY A 119 9.32 15.79 -16.77
C GLY A 119 7.90 15.73 -16.18
N GLN A 120 7.39 14.54 -15.86
CA GLN A 120 6.05 14.34 -15.29
C GLN A 120 6.12 13.81 -13.86
N GLY A 121 5.34 14.44 -12.97
CA GLY A 121 5.30 14.08 -11.57
C GLY A 121 6.64 14.29 -10.85
N ASN A 122 6.73 13.78 -9.63
CA ASN A 122 7.93 13.85 -8.80
C ASN A 122 7.91 12.72 -7.78
N ALA A 123 9.06 12.26 -7.33
CA ALA A 123 9.13 11.35 -6.19
C ALA A 123 10.46 11.52 -5.44
N THR A 124 10.41 11.32 -4.14
CA THR A 124 11.56 11.28 -3.24
C THR A 124 11.48 10.03 -2.39
N ALA A 125 12.63 9.53 -1.94
CA ALA A 125 12.70 8.42 -1.02
C ALA A 125 13.68 8.70 0.11
N SER A 126 13.36 8.15 1.27
CA SER A 126 14.26 8.04 2.41
C SER A 126 14.33 6.59 2.87
N LYS A 127 15.47 6.24 3.47
CA LYS A 127 15.73 4.92 4.04
C LYS A 127 16.19 5.09 5.48
N ASP A 128 15.59 4.33 6.38
CA ASP A 128 16.01 4.19 7.77
C ASP A 128 16.11 2.71 8.13
N GLY A 129 17.34 2.19 8.25
CA GLY A 129 17.57 0.75 8.38
C GLY A 129 16.94 -0.03 7.21
N ASN A 130 15.90 -0.82 7.51
CA ASN A 130 15.16 -1.61 6.52
C ASN A 130 13.85 -0.94 6.08
N ASN A 131 13.53 0.22 6.64
CA ASN A 131 12.31 0.97 6.35
C ASN A 131 12.55 1.94 5.19
N TYR A 132 11.66 1.89 4.21
CA TYR A 132 11.66 2.81 3.09
C TYR A 132 10.39 3.64 3.13
N LYS A 133 10.56 4.96 2.97
CA LYS A 133 9.47 5.89 2.73
C LYS A 133 9.66 6.49 1.35
N ILE A 134 8.62 6.41 0.52
CA ILE A 134 8.59 6.98 -0.82
C ILE A 134 7.37 7.91 -0.89
N SER A 135 7.55 9.12 -1.37
CA SER A 135 6.46 10.09 -1.50
C SER A 135 6.59 10.88 -2.78
N GLY A 136 5.48 11.28 -3.37
CA GLY A 136 5.52 11.97 -4.64
C GLY A 136 4.15 12.24 -5.25
N THR A 137 4.18 12.61 -6.53
CA THR A 137 3.01 12.73 -7.39
C THR A 137 3.19 11.77 -8.57
N ALA A 138 2.27 10.82 -8.69
CA ALA A 138 2.18 9.92 -9.82
C ALA A 138 1.26 10.52 -10.88
N THR A 139 1.51 10.16 -12.13
CA THR A 139 0.74 10.56 -13.30
C THR A 139 0.09 9.35 -13.96
N GLY A 140 -0.98 9.58 -14.70
CA GLY A 140 -1.68 8.57 -15.49
C GLY A 140 -2.58 9.21 -16.53
N VAL A 141 -3.13 8.40 -17.43
CA VAL A 141 -4.08 8.83 -18.44
C VAL A 141 -5.45 8.23 -18.12
N ASP A 142 -6.46 9.08 -18.02
CA ASP A 142 -7.84 8.65 -17.99
C ASP A 142 -8.35 8.47 -19.42
N MET A 143 -8.73 7.24 -19.78
CA MET A 143 -9.22 6.95 -21.13
C MET A 143 -10.59 7.58 -21.41
N ALA A 144 -11.34 7.95 -20.38
CA ALA A 144 -12.58 8.74 -20.54
C ALA A 144 -12.28 10.22 -20.84
N ASN A 145 -11.10 10.72 -20.49
CA ASN A 145 -10.66 12.09 -20.78
C ASN A 145 -9.14 12.16 -21.07
N PRO A 146 -8.68 11.67 -22.23
CA PRO A 146 -7.25 11.50 -22.52
C PRO A 146 -6.51 12.82 -22.79
N MET A 147 -7.23 13.94 -22.88
CA MET A 147 -6.62 15.26 -23.13
C MET A 147 -5.99 15.88 -21.88
N GLN A 148 -6.29 15.36 -20.69
CA GLN A 148 -5.77 15.87 -19.43
C GLN A 148 -5.13 14.74 -18.60
N PRO A 149 -3.84 14.84 -18.26
CA PRO A 149 -3.20 13.86 -17.39
C PRO A 149 -3.81 13.92 -15.98
N VAL A 150 -3.97 12.74 -15.38
CA VAL A 150 -4.39 12.60 -13.98
C VAL A 150 -3.15 12.61 -13.11
N ASN A 151 -3.09 13.52 -12.14
CA ASN A 151 -2.01 13.62 -11.18
C ASN A 151 -2.54 13.28 -9.78
N LYS A 152 -1.87 12.36 -9.08
CA LYS A 152 -2.27 11.95 -7.73
C LYS A 152 -1.07 11.90 -6.78
N PRO A 153 -1.15 12.55 -5.61
CA PRO A 153 -0.12 12.40 -4.61
C PRO A 153 -0.16 10.97 -4.05
N PHE A 154 1.00 10.44 -3.70
CA PHE A 154 1.10 9.12 -3.08
C PHE A 154 2.14 9.10 -1.96
N GLU A 155 1.95 8.17 -1.03
CA GLU A 155 2.95 7.79 -0.03
C GLU A 155 3.00 6.27 0.07
N ILE A 156 4.21 5.71 0.07
CA ILE A 156 4.49 4.30 0.30
C ILE A 156 5.43 4.22 1.50
N GLN A 157 5.05 3.44 2.50
CA GLN A 157 5.91 3.06 3.61
C GLN A 157 5.98 1.54 3.64
N VAL A 158 7.19 1.00 3.62
CA VAL A 158 7.43 -0.44 3.65
C VAL A 158 8.63 -0.78 4.50
N THR A 159 8.69 -2.01 4.99
CA THR A 159 9.88 -2.58 5.61
C THR A 159 10.35 -3.79 4.79
N CYS A 160 11.60 -3.76 4.34
CA CYS A 160 12.24 -4.86 3.64
C CYS A 160 12.87 -5.83 4.66
N ASN A 161 12.20 -6.94 4.96
CA ASN A 161 12.62 -7.91 5.99
C ASN A 161 13.32 -9.16 5.40
N SER A 162 13.87 -9.07 4.19
CA SER A 162 14.50 -10.20 3.48
C SER A 162 15.97 -9.91 3.17
#